data_AF-A0A1A9R4H4-F1
#
_entry.id   AF-A0A1A9R4H4-F1
#
_cell.length_a   1.000
_cell.length_b   1.000
_cell.length_c   1.000
_cell.angle_alpha   90.00
_cell.angle_beta   90.00
_cell.angle_gamma   90.00
#
_symmetry.space_group_name_H-M   'P 1'
#
loop_
_entity.id
_entity.type
_entity.pdbx_description
1 polymer ?
#
loop_
_entity_poly.entity_id
_entity_poly.type
_entity_poly.pdbx_seq_one_letter_code
_entity_poly.pdbx_strand_id
1 'polypeptide(L)'
;MHSETSNDLSKAGLQIAIQDIKDELFDTPECDYAIAQLLTRWGQAEKAEQLLDEMLMKWGTSPEVLALTRRGYAEMAANSSLDDSIGKSPKTAPATLEVVAA
;
A
#
# COMPACT_ATOMS: atom_id res chain seq x y z
N MET A 1 -6.06 -6.72 30.97
CA MET A 1 -5.97 -5.38 30.35
C MET A 1 -4.54 -5.21 29.85
N HIS A 2 -4.22 -5.65 28.63
CA HIS A 2 -2.84 -5.60 28.07
C HIS A 2 -2.81 -5.27 26.57
N SER A 3 -3.82 -4.56 26.06
CA SER A 3 -3.91 -4.22 24.63
C SER A 3 -3.41 -2.81 24.30
N GLU A 4 -3.20 -1.93 25.29
CA GLU A 4 -2.80 -0.54 25.05
C GLU A 4 -1.28 -0.41 24.75
N THR A 5 -0.43 -1.21 25.39
CA THR A 5 1.03 -1.10 25.23
C THR A 5 1.54 -1.59 23.87
N SER A 6 0.87 -2.56 23.25
CA SER A 6 1.28 -3.10 21.93
C SER A 6 0.94 -2.15 20.77
N ASN A 7 -0.09 -1.33 20.93
CA ASN A 7 -0.49 -0.34 19.93
C ASN A 7 0.43 0.88 19.96
N ASP A 8 0.87 1.30 21.15
CA ASP A 8 1.83 2.40 21.31
C ASP A 8 3.24 2.04 20.83
N LEU A 9 3.71 0.81 21.09
CA LEU A 9 4.99 0.32 20.55
C LEU A 9 4.98 0.27 19.02
N SER A 10 3.85 -0.15 18.43
CA SER A 10 3.68 -0.11 16.98
C SER A 10 3.73 1.35 16.50
N LYS A 11 2.94 2.26 17.06
CA LYS A 11 2.92 3.66 16.63
C LYS A 11 4.28 4.36 16.77
N ALA A 12 5.01 4.11 17.86
CA ALA A 12 6.36 4.63 18.06
C ALA A 12 7.34 4.10 17.00
N GLY A 13 7.27 2.81 16.67
CA GLY A 13 8.08 2.20 15.61
C GLY A 13 7.81 2.82 14.23
N LEU A 14 6.55 3.13 13.91
CA LEU A 14 6.20 3.83 12.67
C LEU A 14 6.81 5.23 12.61
N GLN A 15 6.75 5.99 13.71
CA GLN A 15 7.31 7.33 13.75
C GLN A 15 8.83 7.33 13.61
N ILE A 16 9.52 6.34 14.21
CA ILE A 16 10.97 6.17 14.04
C ILE A 16 11.28 5.87 12.58
N ALA A 17 10.59 4.91 11.96
CA ALA A 17 10.83 4.58 10.55
C ALA A 17 10.53 5.75 9.60
N ILE A 18 9.51 6.57 9.89
CA ILE A 18 9.24 7.80 9.14
C ILE A 18 10.39 8.80 9.31
N GLN A 19 10.90 8.96 10.53
CA GLN A 19 12.01 9.88 10.78
C GLN A 19 13.30 9.41 10.10
N ASP A 20 13.61 8.11 10.13
CA ASP A 20 14.77 7.54 9.45
C ASP A 20 14.69 7.80 7.94
N ILE A 21 13.52 7.61 7.32
CA ILE A 21 13.30 7.93 5.90
C ILE A 21 13.54 9.42 5.63
N LYS A 22 13.06 10.31 6.51
CA LYS A 22 13.27 11.76 6.36
C LYS A 22 14.73 12.14 6.50
N ASP A 23 15.44 11.52 7.43
CA ASP A 23 16.86 11.80 7.67
C ASP A 23 17.74 11.25 6.55
N GLU A 24 17.33 10.16 5.87
CA GLU A 24 18.05 9.55 4.76
C GLU A 24 17.76 10.22 3.40
N LEU A 25 16.48 10.45 3.06
CA LEU A 25 16.06 10.98 1.76
C LEU A 25 15.89 12.51 1.74
N PHE A 26 15.93 13.18 2.90
CA PHE A 26 15.75 14.64 3.04
C PHE A 26 14.42 15.15 2.46
N ASP A 27 14.27 16.46 2.32
CA ASP A 27 13.12 17.11 1.66
C ASP A 27 13.21 16.86 0.14
N THR A 28 12.78 15.69 -0.29
CA THR A 28 12.70 15.28 -1.70
C THR A 28 11.34 14.63 -1.98
N PRO A 29 10.85 14.63 -3.23
CA PRO A 29 9.61 13.93 -3.56
C PRO A 29 9.70 12.42 -3.31
N GLU A 30 10.89 11.82 -3.43
CA GLU A 30 11.11 10.41 -3.10
C GLU A 30 10.88 10.12 -1.61
N CYS A 31 11.23 11.06 -0.72
CA CYS A 31 10.96 10.95 0.71
C CYS A 31 9.47 10.85 1.00
N ASP A 32 8.67 11.78 0.45
CA ASP A 32 7.21 11.79 0.62
C ASP A 32 6.59 10.49 0.06
N TYR A 33 7.07 10.00 -1.08
CA TYR A 33 6.65 8.71 -1.64
C TYR A 33 7.04 7.50 -0.76
N ALA A 34 8.26 7.46 -0.21
CA ALA A 34 8.72 6.38 0.66
C ALA A 34 7.91 6.32 1.97
N ILE A 35 7.59 7.48 2.55
CA ILE A 35 6.71 7.57 3.72
C ILE A 35 5.30 7.10 3.35
N ALA A 36 4.76 7.48 2.19
CA ALA A 36 3.44 7.03 1.74
C ALA A 36 3.38 5.50 1.62
N GLN A 37 4.39 4.87 1.01
CA GLN A 37 4.47 3.40 0.95
C GLN A 37 4.50 2.76 2.34
N LEU A 38 5.30 3.31 3.26
CA LEU A 38 5.37 2.80 4.63
C LEU A 38 4.00 2.89 5.33
N LEU A 39 3.32 4.02 5.18
CA LEU A 39 1.97 4.25 5.72
C LEU A 39 0.95 3.26 5.14
N THR A 40 0.99 3.01 3.82
CA THR A 40 0.12 2.01 3.18
C THR A 40 0.36 0.61 3.74
N ARG A 41 1.61 0.19 3.94
CA ARG A 41 1.95 -1.14 4.50
C ARG A 41 1.53 -1.30 5.96
N TRP A 42 1.46 -0.20 6.69
CA TRP A 42 0.97 -0.15 8.07
C TRP A 42 -0.55 -0.02 8.19
N GLY A 43 -1.28 -0.09 7.07
CA GLY A 43 -2.73 0.05 7.03
C GLY A 43 -3.24 1.49 7.19
N GLN A 44 -2.35 2.50 7.15
CA GLN A 44 -2.71 3.92 7.17
C GLN A 44 -2.91 4.45 5.74
N ALA A 45 -3.73 3.78 4.93
CA ALA A 45 -3.92 4.12 3.52
C ALA A 45 -4.44 5.55 3.32
N GLU A 46 -5.37 6.02 4.15
CA GLU A 46 -5.90 7.40 4.08
C GLU A 46 -4.80 8.45 4.26
N LYS A 47 -3.86 8.22 5.20
CA LYS A 47 -2.72 9.14 5.38
C LYS A 47 -1.72 9.06 4.25
N ALA A 48 -1.54 7.86 3.70
CA ALA A 48 -0.65 7.68 2.56
C ALA A 48 -1.18 8.43 1.33
N GLU A 49 -2.48 8.35 1.07
CA GLU A 49 -3.17 9.10 0.01
C GLU A 49 -3.04 10.61 0.24
N GLN A 50 -3.33 11.08 1.46
CA GLN A 50 -3.16 12.49 1.79
C GLN A 50 -1.72 12.98 1.57
N LEU A 51 -0.73 12.15 1.90
CA LEU A 51 0.67 12.49 1.69
C LEU A 51 1.04 12.54 0.20
N LEU A 52 0.46 11.68 -0.64
CA LEU A 52 0.63 11.75 -2.10
C LEU A 52 0.00 13.01 -2.69
N ASP A 53 -1.15 13.44 -2.18
CA ASP A 53 -1.77 14.71 -2.55
C ASP A 53 -0.90 15.90 -2.12
N GLU A 54 -0.39 15.89 -0.88
CA GLU A 54 0.54 16.92 -0.39
C GLU A 54 1.82 16.95 -1.22
N MET A 55 2.33 15.79 -1.64
CA MET A 55 3.49 15.70 -2.53
C MET A 55 3.23 16.40 -3.87
N LEU A 56 2.06 16.20 -4.47
CA LEU A 56 1.67 16.92 -5.70
C LEU A 56 1.52 18.43 -5.48
N MET A 57 1.04 18.86 -4.32
CA MET A 57 0.92 20.29 -3.99
C MET A 57 2.29 20.93 -3.73
N LYS A 58 3.20 20.23 -3.03
CA LYS A 58 4.50 20.74 -2.59
C LYS A 58 5.54 20.73 -3.70
N TRP A 59 5.64 19.61 -4.43
CA TRP A 59 6.65 19.40 -5.49
C TRP A 59 6.12 19.68 -6.89
N GLY A 60 4.81 19.90 -7.02
CA GLY A 60 4.15 20.14 -8.30
C GLY A 60 3.96 18.88 -9.13
N THR A 61 3.64 19.08 -10.41
CA THR A 61 3.30 18.01 -11.36
C THR A 61 4.47 17.65 -12.28
N SER A 62 5.69 17.70 -11.75
CA SER A 62 6.86 17.21 -12.46
C SER A 62 6.65 15.76 -12.90
N PRO A 63 7.15 15.33 -14.08
CA PRO A 63 6.89 13.99 -14.62
C PRO A 63 7.33 12.88 -13.67
N GLU A 64 8.40 13.12 -12.90
CA GLU A 64 8.89 12.24 -11.85
C GLU A 64 7.92 12.13 -10.68
N VAL A 65 7.47 13.25 -10.12
CA VAL A 65 6.46 13.30 -9.05
C VAL A 65 5.17 12.63 -9.50
N LEU A 66 4.68 12.91 -10.72
CA LEU A 66 3.49 12.27 -11.28
C LEU A 66 3.65 10.75 -11.40
N ALA A 67 4.84 10.26 -11.76
CA ALA A 67 5.11 8.83 -11.84
C ALA A 67 5.06 8.18 -10.46
N LEU A 68 5.68 8.81 -9.45
CA LEU A 68 5.66 8.36 -8.05
C LEU A 68 4.24 8.36 -7.49
N THR A 69 3.49 9.45 -7.66
CA THR A 69 2.11 9.56 -7.19
C THR A 69 1.20 8.52 -7.82
N ARG A 70 1.26 8.34 -9.15
CA ARG A 70 0.46 7.31 -9.83
C ARG A 70 0.80 5.91 -9.34
N ARG A 71 2.08 5.62 -9.12
CA ARG A 71 2.50 4.33 -8.57
C ARG A 71 1.93 4.13 -7.17
N GLY A 72 2.05 5.12 -6.29
CA GLY A 72 1.51 5.05 -4.93
C GLY A 72 -0.01 4.81 -4.89
N TYR A 73 -0.78 5.52 -5.72
CA TYR A 73 -2.22 5.26 -5.84
C TYR A 73 -2.54 3.86 -6.36
N ALA A 74 -1.79 3.37 -7.36
CA ALA A 74 -1.97 2.02 -7.88
C ALA A 74 -1.66 0.94 -6.85
N GLU A 75 -0.60 1.13 -6.05
CA GLU A 75 -0.21 0.23 -4.95
C GLU A 75 -1.26 0.20 -3.83
N MET A 76 -1.83 1.36 -3.47
CA MET A 76 -2.94 1.44 -2.50
C MET A 76 -4.19 0.72 -3.00
N ALA A 77 -4.57 0.95 -4.27
CA ALA A 77 -5.71 0.28 -4.88
C ALA A 77 -5.51 -1.25 -4.97
N ALA A 78 -4.28 -1.70 -5.23
CA ALA A 78 -3.93 -3.12 -5.23
C ALA A 78 -4.04 -3.74 -3.84
N ASN A 79 -3.54 -3.06 -2.80
CA ASN A 79 -3.64 -3.53 -1.42
C ASN A 79 -5.09 -3.54 -0.90
N SER A 80 -5.93 -2.63 -1.38
CA SER A 80 -7.37 -2.63 -1.08
C SER A 80 -8.14 -3.72 -1.85
N SER A 81 -7.75 -4.04 -3.09
CA SER A 81 -8.39 -5.10 -3.89
C SER A 81 -7.97 -6.52 -3.51
N LEU A 82 -6.89 -6.69 -2.73
CA LEU A 82 -6.44 -8.01 -2.28
C LEU A 82 -7.39 -8.67 -1.27
N ASP A 83 -8.37 -7.95 -0.73
CA ASP A 83 -9.45 -8.49 0.10
C ASP A 83 -10.53 -9.24 -0.73
N ASP A 84 -10.66 -8.95 -2.04
CA ASP A 84 -11.68 -9.58 -2.91
C ASP A 84 -11.15 -10.75 -3.76
N SER A 85 -9.91 -11.24 -3.52
CA SER A 85 -9.29 -12.25 -4.39
C SER A 85 -8.76 -13.52 -3.71
N ILE A 86 -9.30 -13.90 -2.55
CA ILE A 86 -9.27 -15.32 -2.11
C ILE A 86 -10.26 -16.18 -2.95
N GLY A 87 -10.92 -15.59 -3.94
CA GLY A 87 -11.92 -16.25 -4.78
C GLY A 87 -11.50 -16.57 -6.21
N LYS A 88 -10.24 -16.89 -6.53
CA LYS A 88 -9.89 -17.41 -7.87
C LYS A 88 -8.75 -18.41 -7.82
N SER A 89 -9.04 -19.59 -7.25
CA SER A 89 -8.29 -20.80 -7.58
C SER A 89 -8.37 -21.05 -9.10
N PRO A 90 -7.25 -21.31 -9.78
CA PRO A 90 -7.25 -21.62 -11.20
C PRO A 90 -7.93 -22.99 -11.42
N LYS A 91 -9.14 -22.93 -11.97
CA LYS A 91 -9.79 -23.90 -12.87
C LYS A 91 -9.12 -25.29 -12.95
N THR A 92 -9.44 -26.18 -12.02
CA THR A 92 -9.32 -27.62 -12.26
C THR A 92 -10.61 -28.09 -12.91
N ALA A 93 -10.51 -28.56 -14.16
CA ALA A 93 -11.63 -29.06 -14.94
C ALA A 93 -12.36 -30.21 -14.22
N PRO A 94 -13.70 -30.27 -14.23
CA PRO A 94 -14.40 -31.51 -13.90
C PRO A 94 -14.22 -32.48 -15.07
N ALA A 95 -13.76 -33.68 -14.75
CA ALA A 95 -13.71 -34.79 -15.67
C ALA A 95 -15.11 -35.11 -16.21
N THR A 96 -15.17 -35.19 -17.54
CA THR A 96 -16.18 -35.80 -18.43
C THR A 96 -17.31 -36.62 -17.78
N LEU A 97 -18.54 -36.17 -18.01
CA LEU A 97 -19.75 -37.01 -18.06
C LEU A 97 -19.88 -37.58 -19.48
N GLU A 98 -20.05 -38.90 -19.64
CA GLU A 98 -21.24 -39.47 -20.29
C GLU A 98 -21.26 -41.01 -20.20
N VAL A 99 -22.39 -41.49 -19.68
CA VAL A 99 -22.90 -42.86 -19.75
C VAL A 99 -23.60 -43.01 -21.10
N VAL A 100 -23.27 -44.02 -21.91
CA VAL A 100 -24.22 -44.60 -22.87
C VAL A 100 -23.95 -46.11 -23.02
N ALA A 101 -25.03 -46.88 -22.85
CA ALA A 101 -25.10 -48.31 -23.10
C ALA A 101 -25.39 -48.62 -24.58
N ALA A 102 -24.90 -49.76 -25.07
CA ALA A 102 -25.50 -50.55 -26.15
C ALA A 102 -25.06 -52.01 -26.00
#